data_AF-A0AAF0L2G1-F1
#
_entry.id   AF-A0AAF0L2G1-F1
#
_cell.length_a   1.000
_cell.length_b   1.000
_cell.length_c   1.000
_cell.angle_alpha   90.00
_cell.angle_beta   90.00
_cell.angle_gamma   90.00
#
_symmetry.space_group_name_H-M   'P 1'
#
loop_
_entity.id
_entity.type
_entity.pdbx_description
1 polymer ?
#
loop_
_entity_poly.entity_id
_entity_poly.type
_entity_poly.pdbx_seq_one_letter_code
_entity_poly.pdbx_strand_id
1 'polypeptide(L)'
;MHDVFFLSSMDSKRFSSVFRCEVERPIELPNGHHALMVSCDPPVNGQELGHLLGIGELLLWSRFEDEDLWTFPAFPHFVQICLPDVDLRADALPASPAWGEIYKTKADAHAHEMSARPRSSAE
;
A
#
# COMPACT_ATOMS: atom_id res chain seq x y z
N MET A 1 -4.93 -5.85 -17.79
CA MET A 1 -4.93 -6.96 -16.81
C MET A 1 -5.28 -6.28 -15.50
N HIS A 2 -6.47 -6.52 -14.95
CA HIS A 2 -6.86 -5.93 -13.66
C HIS A 2 -6.43 -6.91 -12.58
N ASP A 3 -5.20 -6.77 -12.11
CA ASP A 3 -4.70 -7.57 -11.01
C ASP A 3 -5.23 -7.00 -9.69
N VAL A 4 -5.87 -7.86 -8.91
CA VAL A 4 -6.44 -7.52 -7.60
C VAL A 4 -5.54 -8.13 -6.54
N PHE A 5 -5.21 -7.34 -5.53
CA PHE A 5 -4.42 -7.78 -4.39
C PHE A 5 -4.96 -7.21 -3.08
N PHE A 6 -4.39 -7.65 -1.97
CA PHE A 6 -4.80 -7.25 -0.64
C PHE A 6 -3.65 -6.55 0.06
N LEU A 7 -3.87 -5.28 0.42
CA LEU A 7 -2.89 -4.46 1.12
C LEU A 7 -3.18 -4.51 2.62
N SER A 8 -2.18 -4.93 3.39
CA SER A 8 -2.16 -4.80 4.85
C SER A 8 -1.13 -3.74 5.19
N SER A 9 -1.53 -2.63 5.78
CA SER A 9 -0.55 -1.64 6.21
C SER A 9 0.00 -1.98 7.58
N MET A 10 1.27 -1.65 7.78
CA MET A 10 1.94 -1.80 9.06
C MET A 10 1.68 -0.60 9.99
N ASP A 11 1.10 0.50 9.49
CA ASP A 11 0.75 1.66 10.30
C ASP A 11 -0.65 1.49 10.93
N SER A 12 -0.65 0.94 12.13
CA SER A 12 -1.83 0.50 12.87
C SER A 12 -2.85 1.60 13.21
N LYS A 13 -2.48 2.89 13.12
CA LYS A 13 -3.40 4.01 13.41
C LYS A 13 -4.21 4.44 12.19
N ARG A 14 -3.61 4.43 10.99
CA ARG A 14 -4.25 4.93 9.76
C ARG A 14 -4.87 3.83 8.91
N PHE A 15 -4.41 2.59 9.11
CA PHE A 15 -4.70 1.48 8.21
C PHE A 15 -4.95 0.17 8.98
N SER A 16 -5.83 0.22 9.98
CA SER A 16 -6.17 -0.91 10.87
C SER A 16 -6.94 -2.05 10.19
N SER A 17 -6.96 -2.13 8.85
CA SER A 17 -7.73 -3.12 8.10
C SER A 17 -7.02 -3.51 6.82
N VAL A 18 -7.28 -4.75 6.37
CA VAL A 18 -6.90 -5.22 5.04
C VAL A 18 -7.77 -4.54 3.98
N PHE A 19 -7.11 -3.88 3.03
CA PHE A 19 -7.75 -3.21 1.89
C PHE A 19 -7.70 -4.11 0.67
N ARG A 20 -8.81 -4.19 -0.08
CA ARG A 20 -8.81 -4.77 -1.42
C ARG A 20 -8.35 -3.69 -2.38
N CYS A 21 -7.24 -3.93 -3.07
CA CYS A 21 -6.68 -2.99 -4.03
C CYS A 21 -6.77 -3.56 -5.43
N GLU A 22 -7.19 -2.74 -6.38
CA GLU A 22 -7.17 -3.06 -7.80
C GLU A 22 -6.12 -2.21 -8.49
N VAL A 23 -5.27 -2.83 -9.32
CA VAL A 23 -4.33 -2.09 -10.16
C VAL A 23 -5.11 -1.34 -11.22
N GLU A 24 -5.01 -0.01 -11.19
CA GLU A 24 -5.55 0.84 -12.24
C GLU A 24 -4.55 1.00 -13.38
N ARG A 25 -3.31 1.36 -13.04
CA ARG A 25 -2.24 1.51 -14.02
C ARG A 25 -0.84 1.39 -13.41
N PRO A 26 0.12 0.82 -14.16
CA PRO A 26 1.54 0.96 -13.85
C PRO A 26 2.01 2.41 -14.09
N ILE A 27 2.93 2.89 -13.25
CA ILE A 27 3.56 4.20 -13.38
C ILE A 27 5.08 4.01 -13.32
N GLU A 28 5.78 4.53 -14.33
CA GLU A 28 7.22 4.66 -14.31
C GLU A 28 7.57 6.00 -13.65
N LEU A 29 8.37 5.94 -12.60
CA LEU A 29 8.82 7.12 -11.88
C LEU A 29 10.06 7.69 -12.57
N PRO A 30 10.29 9.01 -12.47
CA PRO A 30 11.41 9.67 -13.14
C PRO A 30 12.80 9.25 -12.62
N ASN A 31 12.87 8.57 -11.47
CA ASN A 31 14.09 7.94 -10.96
C ASN A 31 14.33 6.53 -11.53
N GLY A 32 13.49 6.05 -12.46
CA GLY A 32 13.56 4.72 -13.04
C GLY A 32 12.90 3.62 -12.21
N HIS A 33 12.24 3.95 -11.10
CA HIS A 33 11.53 2.97 -10.27
C HIS A 33 10.11 2.74 -10.78
N HIS A 34 9.58 1.54 -10.53
CA HIS A 34 8.22 1.18 -10.88
C HIS A 34 7.26 1.37 -9.71
N ALA A 35 6.14 2.02 -9.99
CA ALA A 35 5.01 2.19 -9.10
C ALA A 35 3.72 1.64 -9.72
N LEU A 36 2.71 1.48 -8.89
CA LEU A 36 1.36 1.10 -9.25
C LEU A 36 0.40 2.14 -8.68
N MET A 37 -0.43 2.71 -9.54
CA MET A 37 -1.64 3.40 -9.10
C MET A 37 -2.73 2.36 -8.87
N VAL A 38 -3.33 2.40 -7.67
CA VAL A 38 -4.30 1.41 -7.25
C VAL A 38 -5.52 2.08 -6.63
N SER A 39 -6.69 1.53 -6.88
CA SER A 39 -7.90 1.90 -6.16
C SER A 39 -8.10 0.98 -4.95
N CYS A 40 -8.40 1.52 -3.78
CA CYS A 40 -8.60 0.78 -2.54
C CYS A 40 -10.05 0.80 -2.07
N ASP A 41 -10.56 -0.38 -1.70
CA ASP A 41 -11.87 -0.55 -1.08
C ASP A 41 -11.74 -1.34 0.24
N PRO A 42 -12.24 -0.80 1.37
CA PRO A 42 -12.78 0.56 1.55
C PRO A 42 -11.68 1.65 1.36
N PRO A 43 -12.04 2.93 1.16
CA PRO A 43 -11.05 4.00 1.08
C PRO A 43 -10.27 4.11 2.40
N VAL A 44 -8.99 4.45 2.28
CA VAL A 44 -8.09 4.66 3.42
C VAL A 44 -8.55 5.88 4.22
N ASN A 45 -8.43 5.82 5.55
CA ASN A 45 -8.70 6.98 6.39
C ASN A 45 -7.61 8.05 6.18
N GLY A 46 -7.97 9.10 5.42
CA GLY A 46 -7.10 10.23 5.10
C GLY A 46 -7.41 11.49 5.91
N GLN A 47 -8.22 11.43 6.97
CA GLN A 47 -8.65 12.63 7.70
C GLN A 47 -7.47 13.42 8.27
N GLU A 48 -6.45 12.73 8.80
CA GLU A 48 -5.21 13.37 9.29
C GLU A 48 -4.35 14.00 8.18
N LEU A 49 -4.61 13.62 6.93
CA LEU A 49 -3.92 14.10 5.73
C LEU A 49 -4.75 15.15 4.97
N GLY A 50 -5.89 15.58 5.53
CA GLY A 50 -6.78 16.56 4.90
C GLY A 50 -7.82 15.98 3.95
N HIS A 51 -7.90 14.66 3.79
CA HIS A 51 -8.88 13.98 2.94
C HIS A 51 -10.09 13.53 3.79
N LEU A 52 -11.07 14.43 3.96
CA LEU A 52 -12.25 14.21 4.81
C LEU A 52 -13.13 13.02 4.40
N LEU A 53 -13.14 12.69 3.10
CA LEU A 53 -13.92 11.58 2.53
C LEU A 53 -13.14 10.25 2.46
N GLY A 54 -11.89 10.24 2.91
CA GLY A 54 -10.96 9.13 2.71
C GLY A 54 -10.24 9.20 1.37
N ILE A 55 -9.27 8.32 1.20
CA ILE A 55 -8.39 8.24 0.03
C ILE A 55 -8.72 6.92 -0.69
N GLY A 56 -9.37 7.02 -1.83
CA GLY A 56 -9.78 5.86 -2.64
C GLY A 56 -8.69 5.37 -3.60
N GLU A 57 -7.67 6.17 -3.86
CA GLU A 57 -6.56 5.84 -4.76
C GLU A 57 -5.24 6.01 -4.03
N LEU A 58 -4.32 5.07 -4.20
CA LEU A 58 -3.00 5.11 -3.61
C LEU A 58 -1.94 4.87 -4.68
N LEU A 59 -0.79 5.51 -4.50
CA LEU A 59 0.40 5.18 -5.25
C LEU A 59 1.24 4.22 -4.40
N LEU A 60 1.48 3.02 -4.90
CA LEU A 60 2.34 2.03 -4.27
C LEU A 60 3.62 1.88 -5.05
N TRP A 61 4.76 1.87 -4.37
CA TRP A 61 6.02 1.50 -4.99
C TRP A 61 6.76 0.51 -4.10
N SER A 62 7.75 -0.18 -4.67
CA SER A 62 8.54 -1.13 -3.90
C SER A 62 9.34 -0.41 -2.81
N ARG A 63 9.41 -1.02 -1.62
CA ARG A 63 10.32 -0.58 -0.56
C ARG A 63 11.78 -0.85 -0.92
N PHE A 64 12.04 -1.90 -1.69
CA PHE A 64 13.39 -2.36 -2.02
C PHE A 64 13.70 -2.05 -3.50
N GLU A 65 14.87 -1.49 -3.76
CA GLU A 65 15.29 -1.03 -5.10
C GLU A 65 15.36 -2.19 -6.12
N ASP A 66 15.71 -3.39 -5.66
CA ASP A 66 15.83 -4.59 -6.50
C ASP A 66 14.49 -5.31 -6.77
N GLU A 67 13.38 -4.85 -6.16
CA GLU A 67 12.07 -5.48 -6.30
C GLU A 67 11.15 -4.70 -7.24
N ASP A 68 10.61 -5.39 -8.24
CA ASP A 68 9.72 -4.81 -9.24
C ASP A 68 8.25 -5.20 -9.00
N LEU A 69 7.44 -4.19 -8.69
CA LEU A 69 6.00 -4.34 -8.47
C LEU A 69 5.21 -4.71 -9.73
N TRP A 70 5.76 -4.50 -10.93
CA TRP A 70 5.05 -4.90 -12.16
C TRP A 70 5.04 -6.41 -12.37
N THR A 71 5.97 -7.14 -11.73
CA THR A 71 6.12 -8.58 -11.95
C THR A 71 5.73 -9.44 -10.75
N PHE A 72 5.52 -8.84 -9.55
CA PHE A 72 5.17 -9.51 -8.31
C PHE A 72 5.87 -10.88 -8.11
N PRO A 73 7.21 -10.94 -7.97
CA PRO A 73 7.95 -12.19 -7.96
C PRO A 73 7.57 -13.17 -6.82
N ALA A 74 7.26 -12.68 -5.61
CA ALA A 74 6.78 -13.50 -4.48
C ALA A 74 5.97 -12.67 -3.46
N PHE A 75 4.97 -13.27 -2.79
CA PHE A 75 4.22 -12.60 -1.72
C PHE A 75 4.75 -13.03 -0.33
N PRO A 76 4.76 -12.14 0.69
CA PRO A 76 4.32 -10.74 0.64
C PRO A 76 5.33 -9.79 -0.01
N HIS A 77 4.81 -8.71 -0.60
CA HIS A 77 5.59 -7.62 -1.18
C HIS A 77 5.57 -6.40 -0.27
N PHE A 78 6.74 -5.87 0.08
CA PHE A 78 6.82 -4.68 0.93
C PHE A 78 6.78 -3.41 0.08
N VAL A 79 5.80 -2.56 0.36
CA VAL A 79 5.57 -1.33 -0.39
C VAL A 79 5.56 -0.11 0.51
N GLN A 80 5.91 1.03 -0.07
CA GLN A 80 5.58 2.31 0.54
C GLN A 80 4.28 2.82 -0.06
N ILE A 81 3.43 3.37 0.81
CA ILE A 81 2.11 3.90 0.46
C ILE A 81 2.27 5.41 0.36
N CYS A 82 2.02 5.94 -0.84
CA CYS A 82 2.03 7.36 -1.15
C CYS A 82 0.63 7.86 -1.52
N LEU A 83 0.40 9.16 -1.30
CA LEU A 83 -0.82 9.82 -1.75
C LEU A 83 -0.83 9.94 -3.29
N PRO A 84 -2.01 9.90 -3.92
CA PRO A 84 -2.12 9.98 -5.38
C PRO A 84 -1.71 11.35 -5.93
N ASP A 85 -1.88 12.41 -5.12
CA ASP A 85 -1.56 13.81 -5.47
C ASP A 85 -0.07 14.17 -5.26
N VAL A 86 0.79 13.19 -5.00
CA VAL A 86 2.19 13.48 -4.70
C VAL A 86 2.93 13.98 -5.94
N ASP A 87 3.64 15.11 -5.82
CA ASP A 87 4.44 15.68 -6.91
C ASP A 87 5.65 14.77 -7.16
N LEU A 88 5.55 13.93 -8.19
CA LEU A 88 6.59 12.99 -8.64
C LEU A 88 7.70 13.76 -9.37
N ARG A 89 8.43 14.59 -8.64
CA ARG A 89 9.60 15.28 -9.19
C ARG A 89 10.74 14.29 -9.41
N ALA A 90 11.50 14.50 -10.49
CA ALA A 90 12.65 13.68 -10.85
C ALA A 90 13.72 13.60 -9.76
N ASP A 91 13.77 14.61 -8.89
CA ASP A 91 14.83 14.83 -7.91
C ASP A 91 14.37 14.56 -6.47
N ALA A 92 13.12 14.14 -6.25
CA ALA A 92 12.58 13.91 -4.92
C ALA A 92 11.77 12.61 -4.86
N LEU A 93 12.16 11.72 -3.94
CA LEU A 93 11.31 10.62 -3.52
C LEU A 93 10.03 11.21 -2.90
N PRO A 94 8.81 10.93 -3.40
CA PRO A 94 7.59 11.31 -2.72
C PRO A 94 7.62 10.88 -1.26
N ALA A 95 7.17 11.78 -0.40
CA ALA A 95 7.09 11.51 1.02
C ALA A 95 6.12 10.35 1.24
N SER A 96 6.62 9.19 1.69
CA SER A 96 5.76 8.05 2.03
C SER A 96 5.20 8.24 3.44
N PRO A 97 3.89 8.52 3.61
CA PRO A 97 3.28 8.63 4.93
C PRO A 97 3.18 7.29 5.67
N ALA A 98 3.21 6.15 4.96
CA ALA A 98 3.01 4.83 5.55
C ALA A 98 3.64 3.72 4.71
N TRP A 99 3.85 2.57 5.36
CA TRP A 99 4.40 1.36 4.75
C TRP A 99 3.35 0.25 4.81
N GLY A 100 3.41 -0.69 3.87
CA GLY A 100 2.47 -1.79 3.81
C GLY A 100 3.03 -3.02 3.12
N GLU A 101 2.24 -4.07 3.17
CA GLU A 101 2.52 -5.37 2.60
C GLU A 101 1.39 -5.76 1.66
N ILE A 102 1.73 -6.17 0.45
CA ILE A 102 0.80 -6.68 -0.54
C ILE A 102 0.77 -8.20 -0.46
N TYR A 103 -0.43 -8.76 -0.51
CA TYR A 103 -0.71 -10.18 -0.48
C TYR A 103 -1.61 -10.59 -1.65
N LYS A 104 -1.43 -11.83 -2.13
CA LYS A 104 -2.28 -12.40 -3.18
C LYS A 104 -3.72 -12.63 -2.71
N THR A 105 -3.91 -13.00 -1.44
CA THR A 105 -5.23 -13.33 -0.90
C THR A 105 -5.56 -12.53 0.35
N LYS A 106 -6.86 -12.30 0.56
CA LYS A 106 -7.39 -11.63 1.77
C LYS A 106 -7.04 -12.40 3.05
N ALA A 107 -7.01 -13.73 2.98
CA ALA A 107 -6.72 -14.58 4.12
C ALA A 107 -5.27 -14.41 4.59
N ASP A 108 -4.32 -14.36 3.66
CA ASP A 108 -2.90 -14.15 3.98
C ASP A 108 -2.68 -12.77 4.63
N ALA A 109 -3.31 -11.73 4.08
CA ALA A 109 -3.26 -10.38 4.65
C ALA A 109 -3.83 -10.32 6.08
N HIS A 110 -4.97 -10.99 6.34
CA HIS A 110 -5.56 -11.02 7.68
C HIS A 110 -4.77 -11.88 8.68
N ALA A 111 -4.16 -12.98 8.24
CA ALA A 111 -3.31 -13.81 9.10
C ALA A 111 -2.11 -13.01 9.64
N HIS A 112 -1.57 -12.11 8.83
CA HIS A 112 -0.52 -11.19 9.27
C HIS A 112 -1.07 -10.11 10.22
N GLU A 113 -2.20 -9.47 9.90
CA GLU A 113 -2.82 -8.46 10.78
C GLU A 113 -3.11 -9.04 12.19
N MET A 114 -3.63 -10.27 12.27
CA MET A 114 -3.89 -10.96 13.53
C MET A 114 -2.61 -11.28 14.32
N SER A 115 -1.49 -11.52 13.63
CA SER A 115 -0.18 -11.76 14.27
C SER A 115 0.49 -10.47 14.74
N ALA A 116 0.21 -9.34 14.06
CA ALA A 116 0.73 -8.02 14.40
C ALA A 116 -0.06 -7.32 15.53
N ARG A 117 -1.32 -7.71 15.77
CA ARG A 117 -2.03 -7.32 16.99
C ARG A 117 -1.32 -7.95 18.19
N PRO A 118 -0.89 -7.19 19.21
CA PRO A 118 -0.40 -7.81 20.42
C PRO A 118 -1.50 -8.75 20.92
N ARG A 119 -1.14 -10.00 21.23
CA ARG A 119 -1.96 -10.85 22.08
C ARG A 119 -2.29 -10.00 23.30
N SER A 120 -3.51 -9.48 23.39
CA SER A 120 -4.03 -9.04 24.67
C SER A 120 -3.91 -10.26 25.56
N SER A 121 -2.96 -10.23 26.49
CA SER A 121 -2.93 -11.13 27.63
C SER A 121 -4.31 -11.00 28.27
N ALA A 122 -5.16 -11.99 28.02
CA ALA A 122 -6.30 -12.23 28.87
C ALA A 122 -5.72 -12.88 30.13
N GLU A 123 -5.60 -12.06 31.18
CA GLU A 123 -5.59 -12.52 32.57
C GLU A 123 -6.91 -13.22 32.90
#